data_AF-A0A0F7KXJ1-F1
#
_entry.id   AF-A0A0F7KXJ1-F1
#
_cell.length_a   1.000
_cell.length_b   1.000
_cell.length_c   1.000
_cell.angle_alpha   90.00
_cell.angle_beta   90.00
_cell.angle_gamma   90.00
#
_symmetry.space_group_name_H-M   'P 1'
#
loop_
_entity.id
_entity.type
_entity.pdbx_description
1 polymer ?
#
loop_
_entity_poly.entity_id
_entity_poly.type
_entity_poly.pdbx_seq_one_letter_code
_entity_poly.pdbx_strand_id
1 'polypeptide(L)'
;MRSIMLAATALLAITATAAAGEEKPLAYEKPQIPEDHESLIASDDPQLAANKRLVYDMYRIVLQAGLADRAHEYIAVDYVQHNPNAAQGLDGLIDYVRSTRPERPIKDKLELPLIHLMAEGDYVTTAFVRPEKDAEGRTYYATWFDLYRIEDGKIAEHWDPMLKSDPKIDPNDRQI
;
A
#
# COMPACT_ATOMS: atom_id res chain seq x y z
N MET A 1 30.26 -28.30 69.16
CA MET A 1 30.29 -29.17 67.97
C MET A 1 28.88 -29.61 67.64
N ARG A 2 28.29 -29.08 66.55
CA ARG A 2 27.41 -29.78 65.60
C ARG A 2 26.84 -28.74 64.62
N SER A 3 27.36 -28.81 63.41
CA SER A 3 26.94 -28.08 62.22
C SER A 3 25.54 -28.51 61.78
N ILE A 4 24.72 -27.59 61.25
CA ILE A 4 23.57 -27.95 60.41
C ILE A 4 23.68 -27.12 59.12
N MET A 5 23.71 -27.83 57.99
CA MET A 5 23.94 -27.33 56.63
C MET A 5 22.74 -26.54 56.10
N LEU A 6 23.07 -25.51 55.30
CA LEU A 6 22.22 -24.85 54.32
C LEU A 6 21.63 -25.85 53.32
N ALA A 7 20.33 -25.71 53.00
CA ALA A 7 19.76 -26.18 51.76
C ALA A 7 19.14 -24.98 51.03
N ALA A 8 19.88 -24.42 50.07
CA ALA A 8 19.37 -23.39 49.17
C ALA A 8 18.70 -24.09 47.99
N THR A 9 17.37 -23.97 47.89
CA THR A 9 16.60 -24.48 46.75
C THR A 9 16.79 -23.52 45.58
N ALA A 10 17.56 -23.91 44.57
CA ALA A 10 17.71 -23.16 43.33
C ALA A 10 16.47 -23.36 42.45
N LEU A 11 15.71 -22.29 42.22
CA LEU A 11 14.60 -22.27 41.28
C LEU A 11 15.18 -22.09 39.86
N LEU A 12 15.16 -23.12 39.02
CA LEU A 12 15.53 -23.02 37.61
C LEU A 12 14.40 -22.31 36.85
N ALA A 13 14.63 -21.06 36.44
CA ALA A 13 13.77 -20.40 35.47
C ALA A 13 14.06 -20.98 34.07
N ILE A 14 13.13 -21.75 33.53
CA ILE A 14 13.17 -22.20 32.13
C ILE A 14 12.69 -21.02 31.28
N THR A 15 13.62 -20.23 30.74
CA THR A 15 13.31 -19.29 29.67
C THR A 15 13.16 -20.07 28.38
N ALA A 16 11.93 -20.27 27.92
CA ALA A 16 11.65 -20.74 26.57
C ALA A 16 12.01 -19.61 25.58
N THR A 17 13.23 -19.64 25.04
CA THR A 17 13.55 -18.90 23.82
C THR A 17 12.76 -19.54 22.69
N ALA A 18 11.71 -18.85 22.22
CA ALA A 18 11.12 -19.16 20.92
C ALA A 18 12.25 -19.00 19.90
N ALA A 19 12.71 -20.12 19.32
CA ALA A 19 13.57 -20.08 18.17
C ALA A 19 12.79 -19.35 17.08
N ALA A 20 13.16 -18.11 16.78
CA ALA A 20 12.79 -17.47 15.52
C ALA A 20 13.33 -18.39 14.44
N GLY A 21 12.45 -19.18 13.83
CA GLY A 21 12.83 -20.07 12.73
C GLY A 21 13.49 -19.22 11.66
N GLU A 22 14.72 -19.57 11.27
CA GLU A 22 15.42 -18.91 10.18
C GLU A 22 14.50 -18.92 8.95
N GLU A 23 14.01 -17.75 8.53
CA GLU A 23 13.26 -17.63 7.29
C GLU A 23 14.17 -18.06 6.15
N LYS A 24 13.76 -19.11 5.43
CA LYS A 24 14.50 -19.58 4.26
C LYS A 24 14.62 -18.43 3.26
N PRO A 25 15.82 -18.17 2.70
CA PRO A 25 16.02 -17.11 1.73
C PRO A 25 15.04 -17.23 0.56
N LEU A 26 14.49 -16.10 0.10
CA LEU A 26 13.65 -16.05 -1.09
C LEU A 26 14.47 -16.48 -2.33
N ALA A 27 13.81 -17.16 -3.27
CA ALA A 27 14.43 -17.58 -4.53
C ALA A 27 14.54 -16.45 -5.58
N TYR A 28 14.09 -15.24 -5.23
CA TYR A 28 14.03 -14.06 -6.08
C TYR A 28 14.27 -12.81 -5.21
N GLU A 29 14.54 -11.69 -5.87
CA GLU A 29 14.80 -10.42 -5.19
C GLU A 29 13.49 -9.70 -4.81
N LYS A 30 13.42 -9.23 -3.56
CA LYS A 30 12.34 -8.34 -3.13
C LYS A 30 12.43 -7.02 -3.91
N PRO A 31 11.33 -6.48 -4.44
CA PRO A 31 11.37 -5.17 -5.09
C PRO A 31 11.87 -4.09 -4.13
N GLN A 32 12.71 -3.19 -4.64
CA GLN A 32 13.27 -2.09 -3.85
C GLN A 32 12.29 -0.92 -3.81
N ILE A 33 12.20 -0.26 -2.65
CA ILE A 33 11.35 0.92 -2.45
C ILE A 33 12.27 2.16 -2.42
N PRO A 34 12.14 3.09 -3.37
CA PRO A 34 12.89 4.33 -3.34
C PRO A 34 12.47 5.21 -2.15
N GLU A 35 13.44 5.83 -1.48
CA GLU A 35 13.14 6.78 -0.41
C GLU A 35 12.76 8.17 -0.93
N ASP A 36 13.32 8.57 -2.07
CA ASP A 36 13.06 9.87 -2.67
C ASP A 36 11.88 9.79 -3.63
N HIS A 37 10.67 9.99 -3.11
CA HIS A 37 9.46 10.02 -3.93
C HIS A 37 9.38 11.26 -4.83
N GLU A 38 10.04 12.36 -4.49
CA GLU A 38 10.03 13.56 -5.34
C GLU A 38 10.79 13.30 -6.64
N SER A 39 11.86 12.48 -6.60
CA SER A 39 12.51 12.00 -7.83
C SER A 39 11.60 11.14 -8.72
N LEU A 40 10.65 10.41 -8.13
CA LEU A 40 9.68 9.60 -8.89
C LEU A 40 8.63 10.47 -9.58
N ILE A 41 8.25 11.58 -8.92
CA ILE A 41 7.26 12.55 -9.40
C ILE A 41 7.88 13.48 -10.46
N ALA A 42 9.16 13.80 -10.34
CA ALA A 42 9.86 14.69 -11.25
C ALA A 42 9.80 14.21 -12.72
N SER A 43 9.75 15.19 -13.62
CA SER A 43 9.84 15.03 -15.08
C SER A 43 10.28 16.37 -15.68
N ASP A 44 11.04 16.33 -16.76
CA ASP A 44 11.36 17.54 -17.55
C ASP A 44 10.11 18.09 -18.27
N ASP A 45 9.11 17.22 -18.50
CA ASP A 45 7.79 17.63 -18.98
C ASP A 45 6.89 18.01 -17.79
N PRO A 46 6.47 19.28 -17.67
CA PRO A 46 5.65 19.74 -16.56
C PRO A 46 4.27 19.09 -16.52
N GLN A 47 3.71 18.68 -17.65
CA GLN A 47 2.42 17.99 -17.69
C GLN A 47 2.55 16.59 -17.08
N LEU A 48 3.60 15.86 -17.44
CA LEU A 48 3.85 14.53 -16.86
C LEU A 48 4.12 14.63 -15.36
N ALA A 49 4.89 15.63 -14.92
CA ALA A 49 5.13 15.87 -13.49
C ALA A 49 3.82 16.19 -12.74
N ALA A 50 2.94 17.01 -13.34
CA ALA A 50 1.63 17.33 -12.76
C ALA A 50 0.71 16.09 -12.69
N ASN A 51 0.67 15.27 -13.74
CA ASN A 51 -0.12 14.04 -13.78
C ASN A 51 0.35 13.05 -12.71
N LYS A 52 1.67 12.87 -12.57
CA LYS A 52 2.28 12.07 -11.50
C LYS A 52 1.90 12.62 -10.12
N ARG A 53 2.05 13.93 -9.90
CA ARG A 53 1.73 14.57 -8.61
C ARG A 53 0.26 14.35 -8.23
N LEU A 54 -0.66 14.49 -9.18
CA LEU A 54 -2.10 14.29 -8.99
C LEU A 54 -2.39 12.88 -8.46
N VAL A 55 -1.86 11.84 -9.12
CA VAL A 55 -2.04 10.44 -8.67
C VAL A 55 -1.38 10.21 -7.31
N TYR A 56 -0.16 10.70 -7.12
CA TYR A 56 0.57 10.56 -5.86
C TYR A 56 -0.20 11.15 -4.66
N ASP A 57 -0.69 12.38 -4.80
CA ASP A 57 -1.45 13.05 -3.74
C ASP A 57 -2.82 12.40 -3.51
N MET A 58 -3.47 11.89 -4.57
CA MET A 58 -4.69 11.09 -4.46
C MET A 58 -4.46 9.86 -3.58
N TYR A 59 -3.37 9.10 -3.81
CA TYR A 59 -3.03 7.98 -2.92
C TYR A 59 -2.79 8.45 -1.49
N ARG A 60 -2.04 9.53 -1.30
CA ARG A 60 -1.65 10.02 0.03
C ARG A 60 -2.84 10.49 0.86
N ILE A 61 -3.81 11.15 0.23
CA ILE A 61 -4.93 11.85 0.89
C ILE A 61 -6.21 11.02 0.86
N VAL A 62 -6.59 10.47 -0.29
CA VAL A 62 -7.85 9.75 -0.42
C VAL A 62 -7.69 8.30 0.02
N LEU A 63 -6.66 7.60 -0.48
CA LEU A 63 -6.53 6.16 -0.26
C LEU A 63 -5.83 5.79 1.06
N GLN A 64 -4.70 6.42 1.37
CA GLN A 64 -3.91 6.14 2.57
C GLN A 64 -4.54 6.78 3.80
N ALA A 65 -4.84 8.09 3.73
CA ALA A 65 -5.50 8.81 4.81
C ALA A 65 -7.01 8.56 4.88
N GLY A 66 -7.61 7.87 3.90
CA GLY A 66 -9.03 7.49 3.94
C GLY A 66 -10.01 8.65 3.81
N LEU A 67 -9.56 9.85 3.42
CA LEU A 67 -10.38 11.06 3.36
C LEU A 67 -11.26 11.08 2.11
N ALA A 68 -12.30 10.24 2.11
CA ALA A 68 -13.21 10.06 0.98
C ALA A 68 -13.86 11.39 0.53
N ASP A 69 -14.18 12.28 1.48
CA ASP A 69 -14.80 13.57 1.19
C ASP A 69 -13.91 14.48 0.34
N ARG A 70 -12.59 14.24 0.32
CA ARG A 70 -11.62 14.96 -0.52
C ARG A 70 -11.44 14.36 -1.91
N ALA A 71 -12.11 13.25 -2.24
CA ALA A 71 -11.94 12.60 -3.54
C ALA A 71 -12.27 13.52 -4.73
N HIS A 72 -13.23 14.44 -4.57
CA HIS A 72 -13.60 15.42 -5.59
C HIS A 72 -12.45 16.37 -5.99
N GLU A 73 -11.42 16.50 -5.15
CA GLU A 73 -10.21 17.28 -5.45
C GLU A 73 -9.32 16.59 -6.49
N TYR A 74 -9.45 15.27 -6.68
CA TYR A 74 -8.55 14.46 -7.51
C TYR A 74 -9.26 13.71 -8.64
N ILE A 75 -10.49 13.26 -8.42
CA ILE A 75 -11.23 12.35 -9.29
C ILE A 75 -12.33 13.11 -10.03
N ALA A 76 -12.53 12.80 -11.31
CA ALA A 76 -13.61 13.37 -12.12
C ALA A 76 -14.99 12.84 -11.66
N VAL A 77 -16.04 13.63 -11.87
CA VAL A 77 -17.41 13.24 -11.44
C VAL A 77 -17.88 11.98 -12.19
N ASP A 78 -17.60 11.92 -13.49
CA ASP A 78 -17.93 10.85 -14.42
C ASP A 78 -16.83 9.79 -14.56
N TYR A 79 -15.96 9.68 -13.53
CA TYR A 79 -14.87 8.72 -13.46
C TYR A 79 -15.29 7.29 -13.85
N VAL A 80 -14.56 6.71 -14.80
CA VAL A 80 -14.77 5.34 -15.28
C VAL A 80 -13.92 4.37 -14.48
N GLN A 81 -14.57 3.38 -13.87
CA GLN A 81 -13.95 2.37 -13.03
C GLN A 81 -13.93 1.01 -13.72
N HIS A 82 -12.77 0.37 -13.80
CA HIS A 82 -12.66 -1.00 -14.32
C HIS A 82 -12.50 -2.07 -13.23
N ASN A 83 -12.23 -1.67 -11.97
CA ASN A 83 -12.27 -2.58 -10.84
C ASN A 83 -13.69 -3.14 -10.62
N PRO A 84 -13.90 -4.46 -10.72
CA PRO A 84 -15.22 -5.08 -10.66
C PRO A 84 -15.86 -5.08 -9.25
N ASN A 85 -15.13 -4.58 -8.24
CA ASN A 85 -15.54 -4.51 -6.84
C ASN A 85 -15.95 -3.09 -6.39
N ALA A 86 -15.80 -2.07 -7.25
CA ALA A 86 -16.22 -0.70 -7.00
C ALA A 86 -17.30 -0.26 -8.00
N ALA A 87 -18.18 0.64 -7.57
CA ALA A 87 -19.18 1.24 -8.45
C ALA A 87 -18.56 2.34 -9.33
N GLN A 88 -19.25 2.73 -10.39
CA GLN A 88 -18.82 3.79 -11.32
C GLN A 88 -18.91 5.19 -10.69
N GLY A 89 -18.19 6.15 -11.27
CA GLY A 89 -18.24 7.57 -10.91
C GLY A 89 -17.56 7.90 -9.58
N LEU A 90 -17.49 9.20 -9.31
CA LEU A 90 -16.93 9.71 -8.06
C LEU A 90 -17.62 9.14 -6.82
N ASP A 91 -18.96 9.10 -6.82
CA ASP A 91 -19.74 8.59 -5.69
C ASP A 91 -19.42 7.12 -5.39
N GLY A 92 -19.26 6.30 -6.44
CA GLY A 92 -18.88 4.89 -6.30
C GLY A 92 -17.51 4.70 -5.65
N LEU A 93 -16.54 5.58 -5.97
CA LEU A 93 -15.22 5.59 -5.34
C LEU A 93 -15.29 6.08 -3.88
N ILE A 94 -16.06 7.13 -3.60
CA ILE A 94 -16.27 7.64 -2.23
C ILE A 94 -16.83 6.54 -1.32
N ASP A 95 -17.88 5.84 -1.78
CA ASP A 95 -18.49 4.76 -1.03
C ASP A 95 -17.53 3.58 -0.84
N TYR A 96 -16.74 3.26 -1.85
CA TYR A 96 -15.71 2.23 -1.74
C TYR A 96 -14.70 2.58 -0.63
N VAL A 97 -14.12 3.79 -0.66
CA VAL A 97 -13.15 4.25 0.35
C VAL A 97 -13.75 4.18 1.75
N ARG A 98 -14.93 4.77 1.97
CA ARG A 98 -15.63 4.73 3.28
C ARG A 98 -15.89 3.31 3.78
N SER A 99 -16.18 2.38 2.86
CA SER A 99 -16.51 1.00 3.23
C SER A 99 -15.31 0.12 3.56
N THR A 100 -14.09 0.50 3.14
CA THR A 100 -12.92 -0.39 3.28
C THR A 100 -11.83 0.13 4.21
N ARG A 101 -11.81 1.42 4.56
CA ARG A 101 -10.72 1.99 5.38
C ARG A 101 -11.20 3.13 6.28
N PRO A 102 -10.65 3.25 7.51
CA PRO A 102 -10.90 4.41 8.37
C PRO A 102 -10.10 5.64 7.92
N GLU A 103 -10.52 6.80 8.39
CA GLU A 103 -9.75 8.04 8.24
C GLU A 103 -8.49 8.03 9.13
N ARG A 104 -7.41 8.62 8.61
CA ARG A 104 -6.10 8.75 9.27
C ARG A 104 -5.51 10.15 8.98
N PRO A 105 -4.54 10.62 9.77
CA PRO A 105 -3.81 11.85 9.46
C PRO A 105 -3.11 11.76 8.10
N ILE A 106 -3.15 12.85 7.34
CA ILE A 106 -2.34 12.99 6.12
C ILE A 106 -0.86 12.98 6.52
N LYS A 107 -0.06 12.21 5.79
CA LYS A 107 1.40 12.17 5.96
C LYS A 107 2.08 13.01 4.89
N ASP A 108 3.31 13.46 5.16
CA ASP A 108 4.10 14.25 4.22
C ASP A 108 4.61 13.43 3.03
N LYS A 109 4.70 12.11 3.19
CA LYS A 109 5.11 11.15 2.17
C LYS A 109 4.13 9.99 2.15
N LEU A 110 3.95 9.37 0.99
CA LEU A 110 3.22 8.11 0.86
C LEU A 110 4.01 7.02 1.61
N GLU A 111 3.35 6.33 2.55
CA GLU A 111 3.91 5.24 3.36
C GLU A 111 3.61 3.87 2.73
N LEU A 112 2.72 3.82 1.73
CA LEU A 112 2.56 2.63 0.88
C LEU A 112 3.87 2.33 0.13
N PRO A 113 4.20 1.05 -0.11
CA PRO A 113 5.50 0.63 -0.65
C PRO A 113 5.61 0.89 -2.16
N LEU A 114 5.65 2.17 -2.52
CA LEU A 114 5.74 2.65 -3.90
C LEU A 114 7.11 2.28 -4.48
N ILE A 115 7.10 1.50 -5.55
CA ILE A 115 8.28 1.16 -6.35
C ILE A 115 8.54 2.28 -7.36
N HIS A 116 7.51 2.65 -8.12
CA HIS A 116 7.66 3.62 -9.19
C HIS A 116 6.34 4.29 -9.60
N LEU A 117 6.47 5.44 -10.26
CA LEU A 117 5.37 6.22 -10.82
C LEU A 117 5.77 6.69 -12.22
N MET A 118 5.12 6.14 -13.24
CA MET A 118 5.43 6.39 -14.65
C MET A 118 4.30 7.18 -15.27
N ALA A 119 4.60 8.12 -16.17
CA ALA A 119 3.59 8.85 -16.90
C ALA A 119 3.98 8.99 -18.38
N GLU A 120 3.00 8.83 -19.26
CA GLU A 120 3.13 9.04 -20.71
C GLU A 120 1.81 9.59 -21.26
N GLY A 121 1.87 10.76 -21.90
CA GLY A 121 0.68 11.54 -22.25
C GLY A 121 -0.21 11.76 -21.03
N ASP A 122 -1.48 11.37 -21.16
CA ASP A 122 -2.47 11.50 -20.10
C ASP A 122 -2.55 10.28 -19.17
N TYR A 123 -1.65 9.30 -19.32
CA TYR A 123 -1.68 8.09 -18.52
C TYR A 123 -0.62 8.10 -17.43
N VAL A 124 -0.98 7.54 -16.27
CA VAL A 124 -0.07 7.36 -15.13
C VAL A 124 -0.20 5.94 -14.61
N THR A 125 0.92 5.24 -14.45
CA THR A 125 0.98 3.91 -13.85
C THR A 125 1.72 3.97 -12.52
N THR A 126 1.13 3.38 -11.49
CA THR A 126 1.79 3.12 -10.21
C THR A 126 2.32 1.69 -10.18
N ALA A 127 3.40 1.47 -9.43
CA ALA A 127 3.87 0.14 -9.09
C ALA A 127 4.10 0.08 -7.58
N PHE A 128 3.44 -0.84 -6.88
CA PHE A 128 3.59 -1.04 -5.44
C PHE A 128 4.08 -2.44 -5.13
N VAL A 129 4.91 -2.58 -4.11
CA VAL A 129 5.20 -3.91 -3.55
C VAL A 129 3.92 -4.47 -2.97
N ARG A 130 3.62 -5.73 -3.29
CA ARG A 130 2.44 -6.44 -2.76
C ARG A 130 2.89 -7.67 -1.98
N PRO A 131 2.94 -7.61 -0.64
CA PRO A 131 3.20 -8.80 0.17
C PRO A 131 2.00 -9.74 0.11
N GLU A 132 2.27 -11.02 -0.13
CA GLU A 132 1.28 -12.10 -0.19
C GLU A 132 1.75 -13.33 0.60
N LYS A 133 0.83 -14.26 0.82
CA LYS A 133 1.10 -15.52 1.53
C LYS A 133 0.89 -16.72 0.58
N ASP A 134 1.87 -17.62 0.53
CA ASP A 134 1.72 -18.87 -0.21
C ASP A 134 0.83 -19.87 0.55
N ALA A 135 0.64 -21.07 -0.02
CA ALA A 135 -0.20 -22.12 0.57
C ALA A 135 0.32 -22.60 1.93
N GLU A 136 1.60 -22.39 2.24
CA GLU A 136 2.24 -22.75 3.50
C GLU A 136 2.29 -21.56 4.49
N GLY A 137 1.73 -20.40 4.12
CA GLY A 137 1.68 -19.19 4.96
C GLY A 137 2.98 -18.35 4.95
N ARG A 138 3.93 -18.67 4.07
CA ARG A 138 5.19 -17.93 3.93
C ARG A 138 4.96 -16.65 3.14
N THR A 139 5.60 -15.55 3.54
CA THR A 139 5.50 -14.29 2.82
C THR A 139 6.27 -14.37 1.50
N TYR A 140 5.64 -13.92 0.43
CA TYR A 140 6.30 -13.62 -0.84
C TYR A 140 5.89 -12.22 -1.31
N TYR A 141 6.63 -11.64 -2.24
CA TYR A 141 6.43 -10.27 -2.72
C TYR A 141 6.15 -10.29 -4.21
N ALA A 142 4.98 -9.78 -4.58
CA ALA A 142 4.59 -9.48 -5.94
C ALA A 142 4.61 -7.96 -6.17
N THR A 143 4.15 -7.53 -7.35
CA THR A 143 3.95 -6.12 -7.67
C THR A 143 2.49 -5.89 -8.05
N TRP A 144 1.90 -4.84 -7.49
CA TRP A 144 0.58 -4.35 -7.86
C TRP A 144 0.74 -3.14 -8.78
N PHE A 145 0.00 -3.12 -9.89
CA PHE A 145 0.02 -2.03 -10.85
C PHE A 145 -1.37 -1.46 -11.01
N ASP A 146 -1.51 -0.15 -10.84
CA ASP A 146 -2.73 0.58 -11.21
C ASP A 146 -2.40 1.49 -12.38
N LEU A 147 -3.32 1.59 -13.34
CA LEU A 147 -3.25 2.52 -14.46
C LEU A 147 -4.36 3.56 -14.29
N TYR A 148 -4.02 4.82 -14.54
CA TYR A 148 -4.94 5.94 -14.49
C TYR A 148 -4.88 6.72 -15.80
N ARG A 149 -6.04 7.23 -16.24
CA ARG A 149 -6.11 8.26 -17.28
C ARG A 149 -6.51 9.58 -16.66
N ILE A 150 -5.82 10.64 -17.05
CA ILE A 150 -6.06 12.01 -16.60
C ILE A 150 -6.84 12.75 -17.70
N GLU A 151 -7.76 13.61 -17.29
CA GLU A 151 -8.50 14.51 -18.16
C GLU A 151 -8.85 15.77 -17.37
N ASP A 152 -8.63 16.94 -17.96
CA ASP A 152 -8.91 18.24 -17.32
C ASP A 152 -8.35 18.39 -15.89
N GLY A 153 -7.15 17.83 -15.66
CA GLY A 153 -6.46 17.88 -14.37
C GLY A 153 -7.07 16.97 -13.28
N LYS A 154 -7.90 16.00 -13.67
CA LYS A 154 -8.54 15.01 -12.78
C LYS A 154 -8.27 13.60 -13.27
N ILE A 155 -8.32 12.63 -12.36
CA ILE A 155 -8.32 11.21 -12.70
C ILE A 155 -9.71 10.87 -13.24
N ALA A 156 -9.78 10.57 -14.54
CA ALA A 156 -11.02 10.29 -15.26
C ALA A 156 -11.27 8.80 -15.46
N GLU A 157 -10.24 7.96 -15.35
CA GLU A 157 -10.39 6.51 -15.55
C GLU A 157 -9.32 5.72 -14.79
N HIS A 158 -9.65 4.47 -14.42
CA HIS A 158 -8.76 3.61 -13.65
C HIS A 158 -8.92 2.13 -13.97
N TRP A 159 -7.79 1.43 -14.03
CA TRP A 159 -7.69 -0.01 -14.13
C TRP A 159 -6.77 -0.55 -13.04
N ASP A 160 -7.19 -1.68 -12.47
CA ASP A 160 -6.38 -2.46 -11.55
C ASP A 160 -6.56 -3.97 -11.84
N PRO A 161 -5.72 -4.85 -11.29
CA PRO A 161 -5.83 -6.29 -11.51
C PRO A 161 -6.80 -6.99 -10.54
N MET A 162 -7.74 -6.29 -9.88
CA MET A 162 -8.67 -6.92 -8.94
C MET A 162 -9.62 -7.91 -9.61
N LEU A 163 -9.79 -9.06 -8.98
CA LEU A 163 -10.81 -10.05 -9.32
C LEU A 163 -11.98 -9.97 -8.32
N LYS A 164 -13.16 -10.44 -8.74
CA LYS A 164 -14.34 -10.59 -7.86
C LYS A 164 -14.10 -11.52 -6.67
N SER A 165 -13.12 -12.42 -6.78
CA SER A 165 -12.73 -13.34 -5.72
C SER A 165 -11.82 -12.71 -4.67
N ASP A 166 -11.27 -11.52 -4.96
CA ASP A 166 -10.33 -10.89 -4.04
C ASP A 166 -11.06 -10.26 -2.85
N PRO A 167 -10.46 -10.31 -1.65
CA PRO A 167 -11.03 -9.61 -0.50
C PRO A 167 -10.97 -8.10 -0.72
N LYS A 168 -11.88 -7.37 -0.05
CA LYS A 168 -11.71 -5.93 0.11
C LYS A 168 -10.42 -5.65 0.88
N ILE A 169 -9.67 -4.63 0.45
CA ILE A 169 -8.35 -4.32 1.00
C ILE A 169 -8.31 -2.86 1.45
N ASP A 170 -7.83 -2.62 2.67
CA ASP A 170 -7.21 -1.35 3.05
C ASP A 170 -5.74 -1.40 2.60
N PRO A 171 -5.26 -0.48 1.74
CA PRO A 171 -3.86 -0.50 1.28
C PRO A 171 -2.88 -0.36 2.45
N ASN A 172 -3.28 0.20 3.59
CA ASN A 172 -2.44 0.30 4.77
C ASN A 172 -2.11 -1.08 5.40
N ASP A 173 -2.93 -2.10 5.15
CA ASP A 173 -2.65 -3.48 5.61
C ASP A 173 -1.52 -4.14 4.80
N ARG A 174 -1.02 -3.47 3.76
CA ARG A 174 0.02 -3.95 2.85
C ARG A 174 1.32 -3.13 2.95
N GLN A 175 1.44 -2.25 3.95
CA GLN A 175 2.72 -1.60 4.27
C GLN A 175 3.76 -2.66 4.67
N ILE A 176 5.04 -2.39 4.39
CA ILE A 176 6.15 -3.32 4.65
C ILE A 176 7.33 -2.62 5.32
#